data_AF-A0A1X6ZZ14-F1
#
_entry.id   AF-A0A1X6ZZ14-F1
#
_cell.length_a   1.000
_cell.length_b   1.000
_cell.length_c   1.000
_cell.angle_alpha   90.00
_cell.angle_beta   90.00
_cell.angle_gamma   90.00
#
_symmetry.space_group_name_H-M   'P 1'
#
loop_
_entity.id
_entity.type
_entity.pdbx_description
1 polymer ?
#
loop_
_entity_poly.entity_id
_entity_poly.type
_entity_poly.pdbx_seq_one_letter_code
_entity_poly.pdbx_strand_id
1 'polypeptide(L)'
;MSDGLPSGAVFETGTTPGGSYLRFADGTQIAWCDEALFARVSTERLEHVWSFPAPFSATPQVSATLPGIESAYAGLAPGDIGGLMQETGSASAALRLPRVAGAAGFAAGAQVAGLRLLAIGRWTGG
;
A
#
# COMPACT_ATOMS: atom_id res chain seq x y z
N MET A 1 16.24 -42.70 -5.65
CA MET A 1 15.02 -42.51 -4.84
C MET A 1 15.15 -41.15 -4.17
N SER A 2 14.15 -40.30 -4.39
CA SER A 2 13.84 -39.10 -3.61
C SER A 2 13.96 -39.40 -2.11
N ASP A 3 14.37 -38.50 -1.23
CA ASP A 3 13.80 -37.17 -1.10
C ASP A 3 14.79 -36.26 -0.35
N GLY A 4 15.49 -35.42 -1.10
CA GLY A 4 16.29 -34.35 -0.52
C GLY A 4 15.33 -33.26 -0.05
N LEU A 5 14.83 -33.38 1.18
CA LEU A 5 14.07 -32.33 1.86
C LEU A 5 14.79 -30.98 1.65
N PRO A 6 14.15 -29.98 1.02
CA PRO A 6 14.78 -28.69 0.82
C PRO A 6 15.05 -28.03 2.18
N SER A 7 16.27 -27.56 2.36
CA SER A 7 16.81 -27.02 3.61
C SER A 7 16.17 -25.68 4.00
N GLY A 8 15.04 -25.73 4.71
CA GLY A 8 14.90 -25.00 5.98
C GLY A 8 14.64 -23.49 6.01
N ALA A 9 14.34 -22.82 4.90
CA ALA A 9 13.66 -21.52 4.95
C ALA A 9 12.42 -21.56 4.04
N VAL A 10 11.26 -21.84 4.63
CA VAL A 10 9.96 -21.89 3.93
C VAL A 10 9.50 -20.50 3.47
N PHE A 11 10.13 -19.46 4.00
CA PHE A 11 9.79 -18.08 3.77
C PHE A 11 11.01 -17.15 3.72
N GLU A 12 10.93 -16.10 2.91
CA GLU A 12 11.87 -14.98 2.83
C GLU A 12 11.18 -13.73 3.36
N THR A 13 11.86 -12.92 4.18
CA THR A 13 11.32 -11.65 4.69
C THR A 13 12.33 -10.53 4.52
N GLY A 14 11.84 -9.31 4.39
CA GLY A 14 12.68 -8.11 4.43
C GLY A 14 11.88 -6.87 4.74
N THR A 15 12.60 -5.80 5.11
CA THR A 15 12.05 -4.49 5.40
C THR A 15 12.87 -3.43 4.67
N THR A 16 12.19 -2.46 4.07
CA THR A 16 12.77 -1.30 3.41
C THR A 16 12.01 -0.04 3.88
N PRO A 17 12.38 1.17 3.44
CA PRO A 17 11.55 2.35 3.67
C PRO A 17 10.12 2.24 3.10
N GLY A 18 9.91 1.35 2.12
CA GLY A 18 8.59 1.01 1.59
C GLY A 18 7.78 0.06 2.47
N GLY A 19 8.26 -0.35 3.64
CA GLY A 19 7.59 -1.28 4.54
C GLY A 19 8.21 -2.67 4.52
N SER A 20 7.41 -3.70 4.82
CA SER A 20 7.90 -5.07 5.00
C SER A 20 7.26 -6.05 4.03
N TYR A 21 7.93 -7.17 3.77
CA TYR A 21 7.37 -8.28 3.00
C TYR A 21 7.66 -9.65 3.60
N LEU A 22 6.83 -10.60 3.19
CA LEU A 22 6.95 -12.03 3.43
C LEU A 22 6.68 -12.76 2.11
N ARG A 23 7.60 -13.61 1.69
CA ARG A 23 7.51 -14.50 0.53
C ARG A 23 7.45 -15.92 1.01
N PHE A 24 6.59 -16.72 0.42
CA PHE A 24 6.44 -18.14 0.69
C PHE A 24 6.98 -18.97 -0.47
N ALA A 25 7.47 -20.17 -0.18
CA ALA A 25 7.97 -21.11 -1.19
C ALA A 25 6.93 -21.48 -2.27
N ASP A 26 5.64 -21.31 -2.00
CA ASP A 26 4.55 -21.54 -2.96
C ASP A 26 4.44 -20.44 -4.04
N GLY A 27 5.28 -19.39 -3.97
CA GLY A 27 5.25 -18.23 -4.85
C GLY A 27 4.34 -17.09 -4.37
N THR A 28 3.76 -17.16 -3.18
CA THR A 28 2.94 -16.08 -2.60
C THR A 28 3.84 -15.02 -1.99
N GLN A 29 3.55 -13.75 -2.23
CA GLN A 29 4.19 -12.61 -1.57
C GLN A 29 3.12 -11.75 -0.91
N ILE A 30 3.38 -11.34 0.33
CA ILE A 30 2.62 -10.35 1.09
C ILE A 30 3.57 -9.19 1.35
N ALA A 31 3.15 -7.97 1.03
CA ALA A 31 3.86 -6.74 1.40
C ALA A 31 2.92 -5.81 2.16
N TRP A 32 3.44 -5.05 3.12
CA TRP A 32 2.64 -4.09 3.89
C TRP A 32 3.45 -2.87 4.31
N CYS A 33 2.74 -1.76 4.55
CA CYS A 33 3.28 -0.52 5.09
C CYS A 33 2.29 0.01 6.14
N ASP A 34 2.73 0.22 7.37
CA ASP A 34 1.83 0.55 8.49
C ASP A 34 1.57 2.06 8.66
N GLU A 35 2.45 2.90 8.10
CA GLU A 35 2.44 4.35 8.33
C GLU A 35 2.56 5.15 7.02
N ALA A 36 1.73 4.82 6.03
CA ALA A 36 1.73 5.58 4.78
C ALA A 36 1.12 6.99 4.98
N LEU A 37 1.78 7.98 4.36
CA LEU A 37 1.34 9.37 4.32
C LEU A 37 0.79 9.71 2.94
N PHE A 38 -0.48 10.09 2.89
CA PHE A 38 -1.14 10.58 1.69
C PHE A 38 -1.19 12.10 1.75
N ALA A 39 -0.61 12.76 0.76
CA ALA A 39 -0.51 14.21 0.72
C ALA A 39 -1.27 14.79 -0.47
N ARG A 40 -1.75 16.02 -0.31
CA ARG A 40 -2.51 16.73 -1.35
C ARG A 40 -1.65 16.98 -2.59
N VAL A 41 -2.12 16.47 -3.73
CA VAL A 41 -1.56 16.77 -5.06
C VAL A 41 -2.45 17.73 -5.85
N SER A 42 -3.74 17.82 -5.50
CA SER A 42 -4.68 18.80 -6.04
C SER A 42 -5.82 19.05 -5.05
N THR A 43 -6.71 20.02 -5.31
CA THR A 43 -7.92 20.22 -4.48
C THR A 43 -8.83 18.99 -4.45
N GLU A 44 -8.66 18.08 -5.39
CA GLU A 44 -9.55 16.94 -5.61
C GLU A 44 -8.94 15.62 -5.10
N ARG A 45 -7.66 15.62 -4.69
CA ARG A 45 -6.91 14.37 -4.54
C ARG A 45 -5.76 14.46 -3.54
N LEU A 46 -5.72 13.47 -2.66
CA LEU A 46 -4.49 13.08 -1.96
C LEU A 46 -3.87 11.86 -2.66
N GLU A 47 -2.55 11.77 -2.64
CA GLU A 47 -1.81 10.71 -3.31
C GLU A 47 -0.65 10.20 -2.45
N HIS A 48 -0.40 8.90 -2.55
CA HIS A 48 0.80 8.25 -2.05
C HIS A 48 1.28 7.25 -3.09
N VAL A 49 2.56 7.32 -3.46
CA VAL A 49 3.19 6.32 -4.33
C VAL A 49 3.94 5.34 -3.44
N TRP A 50 3.40 4.12 -3.36
CA TRP A 50 3.99 3.05 -2.58
C TRP A 50 4.94 2.22 -3.46
N SER A 51 6.24 2.39 -3.26
CA SER A 51 7.24 1.44 -3.77
C SER A 51 7.21 0.18 -2.92
N PHE A 52 6.89 -0.96 -3.52
CA PHE A 52 6.84 -2.20 -2.77
C PHE A 52 8.23 -2.56 -2.23
N PRO A 53 8.34 -3.09 -1.00
CA PRO A 53 9.62 -3.48 -0.42
C PRO A 53 10.28 -4.65 -1.14
N ALA A 54 9.52 -5.39 -1.95
CA ALA A 54 10.01 -6.34 -2.94
C ALA A 54 9.06 -6.37 -4.16
N PRO A 55 9.57 -6.50 -5.40
CA PRO A 55 8.72 -6.57 -6.58
C PRO A 55 7.91 -7.87 -6.64
N PHE A 56 6.69 -7.78 -7.18
CA PHE A 56 5.85 -8.91 -7.53
C PHE A 56 6.13 -9.39 -8.97
N SER A 57 5.76 -10.61 -9.32
CA SER A 57 5.88 -11.13 -10.69
C SER A 57 4.75 -10.71 -11.62
N ALA A 58 3.64 -10.23 -11.06
CA ALA A 58 2.48 -9.67 -11.74
C ALA A 58 1.84 -8.60 -10.85
N THR A 59 0.88 -7.83 -11.37
CA THR A 59 0.15 -6.83 -10.58
C THR A 59 -0.55 -7.48 -9.37
N PRO A 60 -0.20 -7.10 -8.12
CA PRO A 60 -0.81 -7.66 -6.91
C PRO A 60 -2.20 -7.04 -6.65
N GLN A 61 -2.97 -7.67 -5.76
CA GLN A 61 -4.13 -7.03 -5.14
C GLN A 61 -3.65 -6.09 -4.05
N VAL A 62 -4.08 -4.83 -4.07
CA VAL A 62 -3.72 -3.82 -3.08
C VAL A 62 -4.96 -3.31 -2.35
N SER A 63 -4.85 -3.20 -1.03
CA SER A 63 -5.83 -2.58 -0.16
C SER A 63 -5.17 -1.51 0.71
N ALA A 64 -5.95 -0.49 1.08
CA ALA A 64 -5.56 0.54 2.02
C ALA A 64 -6.66 0.70 3.06
N THR A 65 -6.26 0.84 4.32
CA THR A 65 -7.16 1.10 5.44
C THR A 65 -6.88 2.49 5.98
N LEU A 66 -7.90 3.35 5.97
CA LEU A 66 -7.84 4.67 6.59
C LEU A 66 -7.68 4.57 8.11
N PRO A 67 -6.97 5.50 8.76
CA PRO A 67 -6.84 5.54 10.22
C PRO A 67 -8.19 5.86 10.88
N GLY A 68 -8.48 5.24 12.02
CA GLY A 68 -9.69 5.52 12.81
C GLY A 68 -9.57 6.71 13.77
N ILE A 69 -8.50 7.51 13.67
CA ILE A 69 -8.20 8.62 14.58
C ILE A 69 -8.25 9.95 13.83
N GLU A 70 -9.09 10.87 14.28
CA GLU A 70 -9.32 12.17 13.63
C GLU A 70 -8.03 13.01 13.52
N SER A 71 -7.11 12.90 14.48
CA SER A 71 -5.84 13.64 14.44
C SER A 71 -4.90 13.22 13.30
N ALA A 72 -5.18 12.11 12.62
CA ALA A 72 -4.43 11.70 11.44
C ALA A 72 -4.80 12.52 10.19
N TYR A 73 -5.91 13.27 10.23
CA TYR A 73 -6.43 14.07 9.13
C TYR A 73 -6.11 15.54 9.38
N ALA A 74 -5.40 16.17 8.43
CA ALA A 74 -5.12 17.59 8.48
C ALA A 74 -5.65 18.25 7.20
N GLY A 75 -6.41 19.33 7.32
CA GLY A 75 -6.93 20.09 6.17
C GLY A 75 -8.08 19.41 5.39
N LEU A 76 -8.68 18.36 5.96
CA LEU A 76 -9.87 17.66 5.49
C LEU A 76 -10.51 16.88 6.65
N ALA A 77 -11.78 16.51 6.52
CA ALA A 77 -12.44 15.55 7.40
C ALA A 77 -12.48 14.14 6.75
N PRO A 78 -12.59 13.06 7.53
CA PRO A 78 -12.70 11.70 6.97
C PRO A 78 -13.86 11.54 5.98
N GLY A 79 -14.99 12.22 6.23
CA GLY A 79 -16.17 12.20 5.36
C GLY A 79 -15.99 12.89 4.00
N ASP A 80 -14.93 13.69 3.83
CA ASP A 80 -14.62 14.34 2.56
C ASP A 80 -13.95 13.38 1.56
N ILE A 81 -13.53 12.19 2.01
CA ILE A 81 -12.75 11.23 1.23
C ILE A 81 -13.68 10.25 0.51
N GLY A 82 -13.52 10.15 -0.81
CA GLY A 82 -14.17 9.15 -1.64
C GLY A 82 -13.48 7.78 -1.63
N GLY A 83 -13.98 6.87 -2.47
CA GLY A 83 -13.40 5.53 -2.60
C GLY A 83 -11.96 5.55 -3.11
N LEU A 84 -11.10 4.68 -2.55
CA LEU A 84 -9.71 4.51 -2.95
C LEU A 84 -9.61 4.19 -4.45
N MET A 85 -8.75 4.93 -5.15
CA MET A 85 -8.35 4.66 -6.53
C MET A 85 -6.90 4.18 -6.56
N GLN A 86 -6.59 3.23 -7.44
CA GLN A 86 -5.23 2.68 -7.55
C GLN A 86 -4.80 2.48 -9.00
N GLU A 87 -3.55 2.83 -9.29
CA GLU A 87 -2.81 2.38 -10.47
C GLU A 87 -1.66 1.50 -10.00
N THR A 88 -1.77 0.19 -10.24
CA THR A 88 -0.89 -0.81 -9.63
C THR A 88 -0.07 -1.51 -10.70
N GLY A 89 1.26 -1.39 -10.58
CA GLY A 89 2.23 -2.18 -11.33
C GLY A 89 2.80 -3.32 -10.48
N SER A 90 3.83 -4.01 -10.98
CA SER A 90 4.50 -5.08 -10.25
C SER A 90 5.48 -4.58 -9.19
N ALA A 91 6.01 -3.35 -9.32
CA ALA A 91 7.01 -2.78 -8.42
C ALA A 91 6.47 -1.65 -7.53
N SER A 92 5.34 -1.05 -7.88
CA SER A 92 4.74 0.05 -7.13
C SER A 92 3.24 0.18 -7.37
N ALA A 93 2.59 0.92 -6.47
CA ALA A 93 1.20 1.35 -6.62
C ALA A 93 1.08 2.87 -6.38
N ALA A 94 0.45 3.59 -7.31
CA ALA A 94 -0.01 4.95 -7.06
C ALA A 94 -1.42 4.88 -6.47
N LEU A 95 -1.53 5.16 -5.17
CA LEU A 95 -2.77 5.12 -4.41
C LEU A 95 -3.31 6.52 -4.23
N ARG A 96 -4.61 6.70 -4.47
CA ARG A 96 -5.25 8.02 -4.49
C ARG A 96 -6.54 8.02 -3.69
N LEU A 97 -6.69 9.05 -2.88
CA LEU A 97 -7.92 9.35 -2.16
C LEU A 97 -8.57 10.57 -2.84
N PRO A 98 -9.59 10.36 -3.69
CA PRO A 98 -10.32 11.47 -4.28
C PRO A 98 -11.19 12.14 -3.22
N ARG A 99 -11.59 13.38 -3.44
CA ARG A 99 -12.71 13.95 -2.67
C ARG A 99 -14.03 13.31 -3.06
N VAL A 100 -14.99 13.30 -2.14
CA VAL A 100 -16.38 12.96 -2.48
C VAL A 100 -17.01 14.07 -3.32
N ALA A 101 -17.87 13.68 -4.28
CA ALA A 101 -18.59 14.64 -5.10
C ALA A 101 -19.45 15.56 -4.23
N GLY A 102 -19.41 16.87 -4.51
CA GLY A 102 -20.12 17.89 -3.73
C GLY A 102 -19.40 18.39 -2.46
N ALA A 103 -18.35 17.72 -1.97
CA ALA A 103 -17.54 18.25 -0.88
C ALA A 103 -16.64 19.41 -1.33
N ALA A 104 -16.21 20.22 -0.36
CA ALA A 104 -15.20 21.25 -0.58
C ALA A 104 -13.87 20.62 -1.04
N GLY A 105 -13.06 21.39 -1.78
CA GLY A 105 -11.73 20.95 -2.15
C GLY A 105 -10.81 20.84 -0.94
N PHE A 106 -9.92 19.84 -0.94
CA PHE A 106 -8.93 19.68 0.12
C PHE A 106 -8.06 20.93 0.27
N ALA A 107 -7.87 21.37 1.52
CA ALA A 107 -7.12 22.58 1.84
C ALA A 107 -5.63 22.45 1.48
N ALA A 108 -4.93 23.57 1.29
CA ALA A 108 -3.48 23.53 1.11
C ALA A 108 -2.80 22.85 2.32
N GLY A 109 -1.86 21.95 2.07
CA GLY A 109 -1.22 21.14 3.11
C GLY A 109 -2.07 19.97 3.62
N ALA A 110 -3.22 19.69 2.99
CA ALA A 110 -4.05 18.56 3.40
C ALA A 110 -3.31 17.23 3.29
N GLN A 111 -3.47 16.38 4.31
CA GLN A 111 -2.83 15.07 4.39
C GLN A 111 -3.59 14.11 5.31
N VAL A 112 -3.40 12.82 5.07
CA VAL A 112 -3.80 11.75 5.97
C VAL A 112 -2.59 10.89 6.28
N ALA A 113 -2.23 10.79 7.55
CA ALA A 113 -1.11 9.99 8.03
C ALA A 113 -1.57 8.62 8.56
N GLY A 114 -0.65 7.65 8.70
CA GLY A 114 -0.95 6.39 9.37
C GLY A 114 -1.89 5.47 8.59
N LEU A 115 -1.91 5.54 7.26
CA LEU A 115 -2.65 4.57 6.46
C LEU A 115 -1.90 3.23 6.45
N ARG A 116 -2.66 2.16 6.63
CA ARG A 116 -2.13 0.79 6.53
C ARG A 116 -2.38 0.24 5.15
N LEU A 117 -1.32 -0.13 4.46
CA LEU A 117 -1.33 -0.68 3.11
C LEU A 117 -1.01 -2.17 3.15
N LEU A 118 -1.69 -2.96 2.33
CA LEU A 118 -1.43 -4.38 2.16
C LEU A 118 -1.49 -4.73 0.66
N ALA A 119 -0.46 -5.39 0.17
CA ALA A 119 -0.41 -5.98 -1.15
C ALA A 119 -0.20 -7.48 -1.06
N ILE A 120 -1.02 -8.26 -1.78
CA ILE A 120 -0.89 -9.71 -1.88
C ILE A 120 -0.82 -10.08 -3.35
N GLY A 121 0.17 -10.91 -3.70
CA GLY A 121 0.39 -11.30 -5.09
C GLY A 121 1.37 -12.46 -5.20
N ARG A 122 1.97 -12.59 -6.38
CA ARG A 122 2.92 -13.65 -6.69
C ARG A 122 4.34 -13.09 -6.80
N TRP A 123 5.33 -13.91 -6.50
CA TRP A 123 6.74 -13.66 -6.79
C TRP A 123 7.32 -14.88 -7.51
N THR A 124 8.41 -14.69 -8.24
CA THR A 124 9.17 -15.77 -8.86
C THR A 124 10.40 -16.05 -8.02
N GLY A 125 10.52 -17.29 -7.53
CA GLY A 125 11.75 -17.85 -6.98
C GLY A 125 12.92 -17.57 -7.92
N GLY A 126 14.02 -17.05 -7.37
CA GLY A 126 15.31 -17.02 -8.06
C GLY A 126 15.89 -18.41 -8.20
#